data_AF-A0A0C2GRR8-F1
#
_entry.id   AF-A0A0C2GRR8-F1
#
_cell.length_a   1.000
_cell.length_b   1.000
_cell.length_c   1.000
_cell.angle_alpha   90.00
_cell.angle_beta   90.00
_cell.angle_gamma   90.00
#
_symmetry.space_group_name_H-M   'P 1'
#
loop_
_entity.id
_entity.type
_entity.pdbx_description
1 polymer ?
#
loop_
_entity_poly.entity_id
_entity_poly.type
_entity_poly.pdbx_seq_one_letter_code
_entity_poly.pdbx_strand_id
1 'polypeptide(L)'
;MGDPARKAILDVHNKRRSRLARGLIRNGKNVTNGNLPTASFMPKMVYDCATEADAIDYADSCELKKSAEKDRKGFGENVYVYPAPNADPVEAFEAVS
;
A
#
# COMPACT_ATOMS: atom_id res chain seq x y z
N MET A 1 -3.77 -13.93 6.03
CA MET A 1 -3.50 -12.60 6.63
C MET A 1 -4.26 -12.47 7.95
N GLY A 2 -3.67 -11.89 8.99
CA GLY A 2 -4.35 -11.66 10.28
C GLY A 2 -4.84 -10.21 10.44
N ASP A 3 -5.83 -9.98 11.30
CA ASP A 3 -6.41 -8.65 11.54
C ASP A 3 -5.39 -7.55 11.93
N PRO A 4 -4.35 -7.82 12.74
CA PRO A 4 -3.32 -6.82 13.02
C PRO A 4 -2.64 -6.28 11.76
N ALA A 5 -2.31 -7.17 10.81
CA ALA A 5 -1.67 -6.80 9.55
C ALA A 5 -2.63 -6.04 8.64
N ARG A 6 -3.88 -6.48 8.52
CA ARG A 6 -4.92 -5.74 7.77
C ARG A 6 -5.07 -4.31 8.27
N LYS A 7 -5.13 -4.14 9.60
CA LYS A 7 -5.24 -2.84 10.26
C LYS A 7 -4.00 -1.99 10.03
N ALA A 8 -2.80 -2.54 10.21
CA ALA A 8 -1.55 -1.83 10.00
C ALA A 8 -1.44 -1.29 8.56
N ILE A 9 -1.72 -2.15 7.56
CA ILE A 9 -1.70 -1.77 6.15
C ILE A 9 -2.69 -0.64 5.87
N LEU A 10 -3.94 -0.77 6.32
CA LEU A 10 -4.98 0.24 6.09
C LEU A 10 -4.65 1.58 6.76
N ASP A 11 -4.18 1.54 8.01
CA ASP A 11 -3.89 2.73 8.82
C ASP A 11 -2.70 3.51 8.24
N VAL A 12 -1.64 2.82 7.80
CA VAL A 12 -0.50 3.44 7.12
C VAL A 12 -0.90 4.12 5.81
N HIS A 13 -1.69 3.44 4.96
CA HIS A 13 -2.17 4.03 3.71
C HIS A 13 -3.00 5.29 3.96
N ASN A 14 -3.95 5.22 4.90
CA ASN A 14 -4.79 6.36 5.25
C ASN A 14 -3.99 7.50 5.91
N LYS A 15 -2.97 7.20 6.73
CA LYS A 15 -2.05 8.19 7.30
C LYS A 15 -1.27 8.92 6.20
N ARG A 16 -0.71 8.19 5.24
CA ARG A 16 0.00 8.76 4.09
C ARG A 16 -0.94 9.62 3.22
N ARG A 17 -2.13 9.12 2.90
CA ARG A 17 -3.18 9.88 2.17
C ARG A 17 -3.56 11.18 2.88
N SER A 18 -3.78 11.13 4.20
CA SER A 18 -4.11 12.31 5.02
C SER A 18 -2.99 13.36 5.02
N ARG A 19 -1.73 12.92 5.14
CA ARG A 19 -0.58 13.85 5.10
C ARG A 19 -0.42 14.50 3.73
N LEU A 20 -0.58 13.70 2.66
CA LEU A 20 -0.54 14.19 1.29
C LEU A 20 -1.65 15.22 1.04
N ALA A 21 -2.89 14.89 1.41
CA ALA A 21 -4.03 15.78 1.21
C ALA A 21 -3.88 17.15 1.88
N ARG A 22 -3.15 17.22 3.00
CA ARG A 22 -2.83 18.45 3.74
C ARG A 22 -1.58 19.18 3.24
N GLY A 23 -0.95 18.70 2.16
CA GLY A 23 0.26 19.31 1.61
C GLY A 23 1.47 19.22 2.56
N LEU A 24 1.58 18.12 3.32
CA LEU A 24 2.64 17.92 4.33
C LEU A 24 3.75 16.96 3.87
N ILE A 25 3.80 16.62 2.59
CA ILE A 25 4.73 15.67 2.01
C ILE A 25 5.61 16.41 1.00
N ARG A 26 6.92 16.42 1.22
CA ARG A 26 7.90 16.98 0.26
C ARG A 26 7.83 16.22 -1.06
N ASN A 27 7.88 16.93 -2.17
CA ASN A 27 7.93 16.32 -3.49
C ASN A 27 9.31 15.69 -3.73
N GLY A 28 9.45 14.39 -3.48
CA GLY A 28 10.69 13.65 -3.70
C GLY A 28 11.79 13.92 -2.66
N LYS A 29 13.00 13.44 -2.96
CA LYS A 29 14.13 13.41 -2.02
C LYS A 29 14.91 14.73 -1.94
N ASN A 30 14.85 15.56 -2.98
CA ASN A 30 15.60 16.82 -3.00
C ASN A 30 15.06 17.78 -1.92
N VAL A 31 15.96 18.26 -1.06
CA VAL A 31 15.63 19.12 0.09
C VAL A 31 15.12 20.49 -0.31
N THR A 32 15.43 20.95 -1.52
CA THR A 32 14.96 22.25 -2.04
C THR A 32 13.53 22.17 -2.61
N ASN A 33 12.96 20.97 -2.72
CA ASN A 33 11.62 20.81 -3.27
C ASN A 33 10.56 21.25 -2.26
N GLY A 34 9.55 21.96 -2.75
CA GLY A 34 8.34 22.22 -1.98
C GLY A 34 7.53 20.94 -1.68
N ASN A 35 6.48 21.11 -0.89
CA ASN A 35 5.53 20.03 -0.65
C ASN A 35 4.64 19.79 -1.88
N LEU A 36 4.13 18.56 -2.00
CA LEU A 36 3.08 18.20 -2.93
C LEU A 36 1.81 19.02 -2.65
N PRO A 37 0.99 19.31 -3.67
CA PRO A 37 -0.22 20.11 -3.52
C PRO A 37 -1.24 19.45 -2.58
N THR A 38 -2.12 20.26 -2.00
CA THR A 38 -3.26 19.77 -1.22
C THR A 38 -4.28 19.07 -2.10
N ALA A 39 -5.08 18.18 -1.52
CA ALA A 39 -6.18 17.51 -2.22
C ALA A 39 -7.53 18.01 -1.67
N SER A 40 -8.42 18.46 -2.56
CA SER A 40 -9.77 18.88 -2.19
C SER A 40 -10.67 17.70 -1.81
N PHE A 41 -10.42 16.52 -2.39
CA PHE A 41 -11.16 15.30 -2.11
C PHE A 41 -10.24 14.07 -2.14
N MET A 42 -9.75 13.66 -0.97
CA MET A 42 -8.97 12.44 -0.78
C MET A 42 -9.76 11.43 0.06
N PRO A 43 -10.47 10.46 -0.54
CA PRO A 43 -11.33 9.56 0.22
C PRO A 43 -10.50 8.65 1.15
N LYS A 44 -11.08 8.33 2.30
CA LYS A 44 -10.50 7.35 3.23
C LYS A 44 -10.65 5.95 2.62
N MET A 45 -9.57 5.20 2.55
CA MET A 45 -9.61 3.80 2.14
C MET A 45 -10.34 2.97 3.19
N VAL A 46 -11.05 1.95 2.74
CA VAL A 46 -11.63 0.88 3.54
C VAL A 46 -10.97 -0.44 3.17
N TYR A 47 -10.96 -1.39 4.10
CA TYR A 47 -10.48 -2.74 3.81
C TYR A 47 -11.57 -3.51 3.07
N ASP A 48 -11.19 -4.30 2.08
CA ASP A 48 -12.09 -5.20 1.36
C ASP A 48 -11.49 -6.61 1.29
N CYS A 49 -12.22 -7.59 1.82
CA CYS A 49 -11.75 -8.96 1.92
C CYS A 49 -11.74 -9.67 0.56
N ALA A 50 -12.59 -9.28 -0.40
CA ALA A 50 -12.56 -9.86 -1.73
C ALA A 50 -11.27 -9.47 -2.46
N THR A 51 -10.90 -8.18 -2.40
CA THR A 51 -9.62 -7.69 -2.93
C THR A 51 -8.42 -8.34 -2.21
N GLU A 52 -8.51 -8.61 -0.91
CA GLU A 52 -7.46 -9.36 -0.17
C GLU A 52 -7.29 -10.77 -0.72
N ALA A 53 -8.38 -11.49 -0.97
CA ALA A 53 -8.34 -12.85 -1.48
C ALA A 53 -7.63 -12.91 -2.85
N ASP A 54 -8.01 -12.04 -3.78
CA ASP A 54 -7.37 -11.95 -5.10
C ASP A 54 -5.86 -11.62 -4.98
N ALA A 55 -5.49 -10.76 -4.04
CA ALA A 55 -4.09 -10.40 -3.79
C ALA A 55 -3.28 -11.54 -3.18
N ILE A 56 -3.87 -12.34 -2.28
CA ILE A 56 -3.24 -13.54 -1.70
C ILE A 56 -3.05 -14.60 -2.79
N ASP A 57 -4.09 -14.87 -3.58
CA ASP A 57 -4.03 -15.84 -4.68
C ASP A 57 -2.92 -15.49 -5.67
N TYR A 58 -2.73 -14.20 -5.97
CA TYR A 58 -1.61 -13.76 -6.80
C TYR A 58 -0.25 -13.89 -6.09
N ALA A 59 -0.17 -13.49 -4.82
CA ALA A 59 1.07 -13.56 -4.04
C ALA A 59 1.59 -15.00 -3.89
N ASP A 60 0.70 -15.99 -3.84
CA ASP A 60 1.05 -17.41 -3.78
C ASP A 60 1.80 -17.92 -5.02
N SER A 61 1.70 -17.21 -6.15
CA SER A 61 2.53 -17.50 -7.34
C SER A 61 4.02 -17.15 -7.14
N CYS A 62 4.36 -16.43 -6.06
CA CYS A 62 5.71 -15.94 -5.74
C CYS A 62 6.34 -15.06 -6.83
N GLU A 63 5.51 -14.37 -7.64
CA GLU A 63 5.95 -13.48 -8.70
C GLU A 63 6.28 -12.07 -8.18
N LEU A 64 7.39 -11.48 -8.66
CA LEU A 64 7.82 -10.12 -8.31
C LEU A 64 7.36 -9.06 -9.33
N LYS A 65 6.46 -9.44 -10.23
CA LYS A 65 5.88 -8.56 -11.23
C LYS A 65 4.41 -8.30 -10.91
N LYS A 66 3.81 -7.35 -11.62
CA LYS A 66 2.36 -7.14 -11.53
C LYS A 66 1.61 -8.24 -12.26
N SER A 67 0.45 -8.63 -11.74
CA SER A 67 -0.52 -9.46 -12.45
C SER A 67 -1.00 -8.75 -13.72
N ALA A 68 -1.40 -9.54 -14.72
CA ALA A 68 -1.94 -9.01 -15.96
C ALA A 68 -3.27 -8.30 -15.67
N GLU A 69 -3.51 -7.15 -16.29
CA GLU A 69 -4.69 -6.31 -15.99
C GLU A 69 -6.02 -7.03 -16.21
N LYS A 70 -6.07 -7.96 -17.17
CA LYS A 70 -7.24 -8.82 -17.41
C LYS A 70 -7.62 -9.69 -16.20
N ASP A 71 -6.65 -10.01 -15.35
CA ASP A 71 -6.80 -10.90 -14.19
C ASP A 71 -7.06 -10.10 -12.89
N ARG A 72 -7.02 -8.75 -12.94
CA ARG A 72 -7.32 -7.84 -11.81
C ARG A 72 -8.23 -6.70 -12.25
N LYS A 73 -9.34 -7.05 -12.90
CA LYS A 73 -10.25 -6.09 -13.56
C LYS A 73 -10.81 -5.09 -12.56
N GLY A 74 -10.49 -3.81 -12.76
CA GLY A 74 -10.94 -2.71 -11.89
C GLY A 74 -10.01 -2.40 -10.72
N PHE A 75 -8.89 -3.13 -10.58
CA PHE A 75 -7.93 -2.95 -9.50
C PHE A 75 -6.55 -2.51 -9.99
N GLY A 76 -6.00 -1.49 -9.31
CA GLY A 76 -4.57 -1.19 -9.36
C GLY A 76 -3.80 -2.13 -8.44
N GLU A 77 -2.51 -2.31 -8.70
CA GLU A 77 -1.68 -3.27 -7.94
C GLU A 77 -0.28 -2.72 -7.66
N ASN A 78 0.19 -2.97 -6.44
CA ASN A 78 1.56 -2.76 -5.98
C ASN A 78 2.10 -4.10 -5.47
N VAL A 79 3.34 -4.43 -5.84
CA VAL A 79 4.00 -5.68 -5.44
C VAL A 79 5.31 -5.34 -4.74
N TYR A 80 5.57 -6.03 -3.63
CA TYR A 80 6.79 -5.88 -2.85
C TYR A 80 7.14 -7.22 -2.19
N VAL A 81 8.42 -7.57 -2.12
CA VAL A 81 8.90 -8.72 -1.36
C VAL A 81 9.91 -8.28 -0.33
N TYR A 82 9.62 -8.67 0.92
CA TYR A 82 10.51 -8.47 2.04
C TYR A 82 11.56 -9.60 2.06
N PRO A 83 12.87 -9.30 2.12
CA PRO A 83 13.94 -10.28 1.97
C PRO A 83 14.19 -11.12 3.24
N ALA A 84 13.12 -11.45 3.98
CA ALA A 84 13.16 -12.36 5.11
C ALA A 84 11.96 -13.32 5.03
N PRO A 85 12.20 -14.63 4.87
CA PRO A 85 11.11 -15.61 4.80
C PRO A 85 10.37 -15.69 6.13
N ASN A 86 9.07 -15.93 6.08
CA ASN A 86 8.19 -16.09 7.26
C ASN A 86 8.24 -14.91 8.26
N ALA A 87 8.65 -13.72 7.80
CA ALA A 87 8.60 -12.52 8.63
C ALA A 87 7.16 -12.21 9.07
N ASP A 88 7.01 -11.62 10.26
CA ASP A 88 5.71 -11.14 10.70
C ASP A 88 5.19 -10.09 9.70
N PRO A 89 3.96 -10.23 9.19
CA PRO A 89 3.44 -9.31 8.16
C PRO A 89 3.33 -7.86 8.63
N VAL A 90 3.13 -7.60 9.93
CA VAL A 90 3.09 -6.23 10.47
C VAL A 90 4.49 -5.65 10.44
N GLU A 91 5.47 -6.35 11.02
CA GLU A 91 6.86 -5.89 11.06
C GLU A 91 7.45 -5.69 9.66
N ALA A 92 7.22 -6.66 8.76
CA ALA A 92 7.71 -6.60 7.39
C ALA A 92 7.12 -5.40 6.62
N PHE A 93 5.83 -5.14 6.78
CA PHE A 93 5.17 -4.00 6.13
C PHE A 93 5.64 -2.66 6.74
N GLU A 94 5.71 -2.57 8.07
CA GLU A 94 6.15 -1.34 8.75
C GLU A 94 7.58 -0.94 8.35
N ALA A 95 8.49 -1.90 8.22
CA ALA A 95 9.88 -1.68 7.82
C ALA A 95 10.03 -1.01 6.44
N VAL A 96 9.01 -1.10 5.57
CA VAL A 96 9.08 -0.65 4.17
C VAL A 96 8.06 0.46 3.87
N SER A 97 7.31 0.89 4.90
CA SER A 97 6.20 1.83 4.80
C SER A 97 6.46 3.24 5.35
#